data_AF-A0A317TA67-F1
#
_entry.id   AF-A0A317TA67-F1
#
_cell.length_a   1.000
_cell.length_b   1.000
_cell.length_c   1.000
_cell.angle_alpha   90.00
_cell.angle_beta   90.00
_cell.angle_gamma   90.00
#
_symmetry.space_group_name_H-M   'P 1'
#
loop_
_entity.id
_entity.type
_entity.pdbx_description
1 polymer ?
#
loop_
_entity_poly.entity_id
_entity_poly.type
_entity_poly.pdbx_seq_one_letter_code
_entity_poly.pdbx_strand_id
1 'polypeptide(L)' 'MLNGSFKGLWNKAMFLMGGLWAVLVFLIWNSNQLPTTIDRQIFLVVIVCGYFLVYFSGFFIEARHRKKLS' A
#
# COMPACT_ATOMS: atom_id res chain seq x y z
N MET A 1 -9.12 24.55 -1.97
CA MET A 1 -7.77 23.95 -2.07
C MET A 1 -7.54 23.12 -0.83
N LEU A 2 -7.08 21.87 -0.95
CA LEU A 2 -6.69 21.07 0.22
C LEU A 2 -5.59 21.84 0.97
N ASN A 3 -5.88 22.32 2.18
CA ASN A 3 -4.89 22.96 3.05
C ASN A 3 -3.97 21.85 3.61
N GLY A 4 -2.92 21.50 2.86
CA GLY A 4 -1.92 20.52 3.28
C GLY A 4 -0.99 20.07 2.15
N SER A 5 0.21 19.62 2.51
CA SER A 5 1.15 18.99 1.57
C SER A 5 0.60 17.65 1.07
N PHE A 6 0.69 17.41 -0.25
CA PHE A 6 0.31 16.13 -0.87
C PHE A 6 0.92 14.94 -0.13
N LYS A 7 2.21 15.02 0.23
CA LYS A 7 2.92 13.98 0.98
C LYS A 7 2.25 13.67 2.32
N GLY A 8 1.75 14.69 3.03
CA GLY A 8 1.06 14.51 4.30
C GLY A 8 -0.28 13.78 4.15
N LEU A 9 -1.06 14.15 3.14
CA LEU A 9 -2.33 13.48 2.82
C LEU A 9 -2.09 12.04 2.34
N TRP A 10 -1.10 11.85 1.47
CA TRP A 10 -0.71 10.53 0.95
C TRP A 10 -0.30 9.57 2.08
N ASN A 11 0.55 10.02 3.00
CA ASN A 11 0.96 9.19 4.13
C ASN A 11 -0.21 8.79 5.02
N LYS A 12 -1.14 9.71 5.30
CA LYS A 12 -2.35 9.40 6.09
C LYS A 12 -3.26 8.41 5.36
N ALA A 13 -3.48 8.60 4.07
CA ALA A 13 -4.29 7.71 3.26
C ALA A 13 -3.68 6.30 3.20
N MET A 14 -2.37 6.21 2.96
CA MET A 14 -1.66 4.93 2.92
C MET A 14 -1.63 4.24 4.28
N PHE A 15 -1.52 4.97 5.40
CA PHE A 15 -1.63 4.40 6.74
C PHE A 15 -3.00 3.74 6.98
N LEU A 16 -4.09 4.44 6.67
CA LEU A 16 -5.46 3.89 6.79
C LEU A 16 -5.66 2.69 5.87
N MET A 17 -5.21 2.79 4.62
CA MET A 17 -5.29 1.69 3.65
C MET A 17 -4.44 0.49 4.06
N GLY A 18 -3.26 0.73 4.66
CA GLY A 18 -2.41 -0.32 5.23
C GLY A 18 -3.11 -1.08 6.35
N GLY A 19 -3.86 -0.37 7.20
CA GLY A 19 -4.71 -0.99 8.23
C GLY A 19 -5.81 -1.87 7.62
N LEU A 20 -6.53 -1.37 6.62
CA LEU A 20 -7.55 -2.16 5.90
C LEU A 20 -6.95 -3.39 5.20
N TRP A 21 -5.75 -3.25 4.63
CA TRP A 21 -5.02 -4.38 4.05
C TRP A 21 -4.60 -5.39 5.09
N ALA A 22 -4.12 -4.97 6.27
CA ALA A 22 -3.79 -5.89 7.34
C ALA A 22 -5.00 -6.73 7.78
N VAL A 23 -6.18 -6.11 7.83
CA VAL A 23 -7.45 -6.83 8.08
C VAL A 23 -7.73 -7.85 6.99
N LEU A 24 -7.60 -7.49 5.71
CA LEU A 24 -7.80 -8.42 4.60
C LEU A 24 -6.80 -9.58 4.61
N VAL A 25 -5.52 -9.29 4.86
CA VAL A 25 -4.47 -10.29 5.02
C VAL A 25 -4.83 -11.26 6.15
N PHE A 26 -5.31 -10.75 7.28
CA PHE A 26 -5.76 -11.58 8.39
C PHE A 26 -6.94 -12.48 8.01
N LEU A 27 -7.94 -11.95 7.30
CA LEU A 27 -9.09 -12.75 6.84
C LEU A 27 -8.66 -13.88 5.89
N ILE A 28 -7.78 -13.58 4.94
CA ILE A 28 -7.23 -14.58 4.00
C ILE A 28 -6.35 -15.58 4.73
N TRP A 29 -5.55 -15.14 5.69
CA TRP A 29 -4.67 -16.01 6.48
C TRP A 29 -5.45 -17.07 7.26
N ASN A 30 -6.61 -16.70 7.80
CA ASN A 30 -7.51 -17.61 8.51
C ASN A 30 -8.43 -18.39 7.56
N SER A 31 -8.43 -18.07 6.27
CA SER A 31 -9.12 -18.88 5.28
C SER A 31 -8.31 -20.14 4.98
N ASN A 32 -8.99 -21.25 4.70
CA ASN A 32 -8.34 -22.49 4.25
C ASN A 32 -7.84 -22.41 2.79
N GLN A 33 -7.66 -21.20 2.23
CA GLN A 33 -7.21 -20.98 0.85
C GLN A 33 -5.68 -21.03 0.69
N LEU A 34 -4.92 -20.93 1.78
CA LEU A 34 -3.45 -21.02 1.80
C LEU A 34 -3.03 -22.33 2.50
N PRO A 35 -3.06 -23.47 1.78
CA PRO A 35 -2.94 -24.80 2.37
C PRO A 35 -1.53 -25.11 2.88
N THR A 36 -0.49 -24.55 2.25
CA THR A 36 0.90 -24.79 2.66
C THR A 36 1.53 -23.55 3.30
N THR A 37 2.57 -23.78 4.11
CA THR A 37 3.39 -22.72 4.68
C THR A 37 4.08 -21.88 3.61
N ILE A 38 4.44 -22.49 2.47
CA ILE A 38 5.06 -21.80 1.33
C ILE A 38 4.06 -20.83 0.69
N ASP A 39 2.81 -21.24 0.49
CA ASP A 39 1.77 -20.36 -0.08
C ASP A 39 1.56 -19.12 0.79
N ARG A 40 1.57 -19.32 2.12
CA ARG A 40 1.47 -18.24 3.10
C ARG A 40 2.64 -17.25 3.02
N GLN A 41 3.86 -17.75 2.84
CA GLN A 41 5.04 -16.91 2.67
C GLN A 41 4.98 -16.13 1.36
N ILE A 42 4.65 -16.78 0.25
CA ILE A 42 4.52 -16.14 -1.07
C ILE A 42 3.44 -15.06 -1.02
N PHE A 43 2.28 -15.37 -0.43
CA PHE A 43 1.18 -14.43 -0.24
C PHE A 43 1.64 -13.17 0.51
N LEU A 44 2.32 -13.32 1.66
CA LEU A 44 2.82 -12.18 2.42
C LEU A 44 3.83 -11.35 1.63
N VAL A 45 4.77 -11.99 0.92
CA VAL A 45 5.76 -11.28 0.10
C VAL A 45 5.07 -10.46 -0.99
N VAL A 46 4.12 -11.05 -1.72
CA VAL A 46 3.40 -10.36 -2.79
C VAL A 46 2.62 -9.17 -2.26
N ILE A 47 1.90 -9.33 -1.15
CA ILE A 47 1.14 -8.24 -0.54
C ILE A 47 2.08 -7.13 -0.05
N VAL A 48 3.14 -7.46 0.68
CA VAL A 48 4.08 -6.47 1.20
C VAL A 48 4.76 -5.71 0.05
N CYS A 49 5.25 -6.40 -0.97
CA CYS A 49 5.84 -5.76 -2.15
C CYS A 49 4.83 -4.87 -2.88
N GLY A 50 3.59 -5.36 -3.06
CA GLY A 50 2.51 -4.58 -3.66
C GLY A 50 2.22 -3.29 -2.88
N TYR A 51 2.22 -3.36 -1.55
CA TYR A 51 1.97 -2.19 -0.69
C TYR A 51 3.00 -1.10 -0.94
N PHE A 52 4.27 -1.49 -0.93
CA PHE A 52 5.39 -0.58 -1.15
C PHE A 52 5.35 0.01 -2.56
N LEU A 53 5.06 -0.78 -3.59
CA LEU A 53 4.92 -0.28 -4.96
C LEU A 53 3.85 0.82 -5.05
N VAL A 54 2.68 0.60 -4.44
CA VAL A 54 1.63 1.61 -4.39
C VAL A 54 2.09 2.82 -3.60
N TYR A 55 2.68 2.63 -2.41
CA TYR A 55 3.19 3.73 -1.58
C TYR A 55 4.20 4.62 -2.34
N PHE A 56 5.16 4.01 -3.04
CA PHE A 56 6.17 4.72 -3.83
C PHE A 56 5.59 5.43 -5.05
N SER A 57 4.52 4.88 -5.65
CA SER A 57 3.84 5.52 -6.79
C SER A 57 3.33 6.92 -6.46
N GLY A 58 2.89 7.18 -5.22
CA GLY A 58 2.48 8.52 -4.78
C GLY A 58 3.59 9.55 -4.88
N PHE A 59 4.83 9.18 -4.51
CA PHE A 59 5.99 10.06 -4.66
C PHE A 59 6.34 10.30 -6.12
N PHE A 60 6.18 9.29 -6.99
CA PHE A 60 6.39 9.46 -8.43
C PHE A 60 5.37 10.43 -9.04
N ILE A 61 4.09 10.33 -8.63
CA ILE A 61 3.03 11.26 -9.03
C ILE A 61 3.35 12.68 -8.56
N GLU A 62 3.75 12.85 -7.29
CA GLU A 62 4.14 14.16 -6.75
C GLU A 62 5.33 14.76 -7.50
N ALA A 63 6.36 13.96 -7.78
CA ALA A 63 7.54 14.37 -8.52
C ALA A 63 7.20 14.78 -9.96
N ARG A 64 6.35 14.00 -10.64
CA ARG A 64 5.87 14.32 -12.00
C ARG A 64 5.06 15.61 -12.03
N HIS A 65 4.16 15.81 -11.06
CA HIS A 65 3.36 17.03 -10.97
C HIS A 65 4.21 18.26 -10.72
N ARG A 66 5.21 18.19 -9.82
CA ARG A 66 6.15 19.29 -9.60
C ARG A 66 6.95 19.65 -10.85
N LYS A 67 7.42 18.64 -11.62
CA LYS A 67 8.13 18.86 -12.88
C LYS A 67 7.26 19.48 -13.99
N LYS A 68 5.94 19.28 -13.95
CA LYS A 68 5.01 19.82 -14.97
C LYS A 68 4.63 21.28 -14.71
N LEU A 69 4.91 21.78 -13.50
CA LEU A 69 4.66 23.16 -13.05
C LEU A 69 5.94 24.03 -13.07
N SER A 70 7.10 23.42 -13.35
CA SER A 70 8.38 24.07 -13.64
C SER A 70 8.56 24.22 -15.15
#